data_AF-A0A7X8V6D6-F1
#
_entry.id   AF-A0A7X8V6D6-F1
#
_cell.length_a   1.000
_cell.length_b   1.000
_cell.length_c   1.000
_cell.angle_alpha   90.00
_cell.angle_beta   90.00
_cell.angle_gamma   90.00
#
_symmetry.space_group_name_H-M   'P 1'
#
loop_
_entity.id
_entity.type
_entity.pdbx_description
1 polymer ?
#
loop_
_entity_poly.entity_id
_entity_poly.type
_entity_poly.pdbx_seq_one_letter_code
_entity_poly.pdbx_strand_id
1 'polypeptide(L)'
;KMLDIDPVSAAMNGGEDYQLLLSIPILQAEKFRREFQTWDIIGHLAQSDVGTVLVTPTGIELPLRAQGWTEAEDEAETNSEA
;
A
#
# COMPACT_ATOMS: atom_id res chain seq x y z
N LYS A 1 1.28 -24.75 -0.87
CA LYS A 1 -0.03 -24.53 -1.52
C LYS A 1 -0.03 -23.08 -1.99
N MET A 2 -0.08 -22.84 -3.30
CA MET A 2 -0.06 -21.47 -3.83
C MET A 2 -1.39 -20.81 -3.44
N LEU A 3 -1.34 -19.66 -2.77
CA LEU A 3 -2.54 -18.89 -2.48
C LEU A 3 -3.05 -18.33 -3.82
N ASP A 4 -4.34 -18.51 -4.10
CA ASP A 4 -4.99 -18.00 -5.32
C ASP A 4 -5.38 -16.53 -5.14
N ILE A 5 -4.41 -15.71 -4.75
CA ILE A 5 -4.58 -14.30 -4.45
C ILE A 5 -3.83 -13.50 -5.50
N ASP A 6 -4.49 -12.48 -6.04
CA ASP A 6 -3.87 -11.53 -6.95
C ASP A 6 -2.71 -10.78 -6.26
N PRO A 7 -1.52 -10.70 -6.87
CA PRO A 7 -0.33 -10.13 -6.24
C PRO A 7 -0.47 -8.64 -5.89
N VAL A 8 -1.26 -7.87 -6.64
CA VAL A 8 -1.53 -6.46 -6.30
C VAL A 8 -2.39 -6.40 -5.04
N SER A 9 -3.38 -7.28 -4.93
CA SER A 9 -4.23 -7.39 -3.75
C SER A 9 -3.42 -7.78 -2.51
N ALA A 10 -2.44 -8.69 -2.65
CA ALA A 10 -1.52 -9.04 -1.57
C ALA A 10 -0.59 -7.88 -1.19
N ALA A 11 -0.02 -7.16 -2.16
CA ALA A 11 0.86 -6.02 -1.89
C ALA A 11 0.13 -4.82 -1.24
N MET A 12 -1.15 -4.62 -1.57
CA MET A 12 -1.93 -3.48 -1.08
C MET A 12 -2.61 -3.73 0.26
N ASN A 13 -2.99 -4.98 0.55
CA ASN A 13 -3.75 -5.35 1.76
C ASN A 13 -2.98 -6.30 2.67
N GLY A 14 -1.74 -6.62 2.33
CA GLY A 14 -0.83 -7.35 3.20
C GLY A 14 -0.45 -6.53 4.43
N GLY A 15 0.36 -7.15 5.27
CA GLY A 15 0.89 -6.58 6.50
C GLY A 15 2.16 -7.34 6.90
N GLU A 16 2.83 -6.86 7.94
CA GLU A 16 4.02 -7.52 8.51
C GLU A 16 5.20 -7.69 7.53
N ASP A 17 5.24 -6.96 6.42
CA ASP A 17 6.38 -6.96 5.49
C ASP A 17 7.60 -6.19 6.02
N TYR A 18 7.39 -5.32 7.03
CA TYR A 18 8.42 -4.47 7.66
C TYR A 18 9.32 -3.72 6.66
N GLN A 19 8.74 -3.33 5.52
CA GLN A 19 9.44 -2.55 4.50
C GLN A 19 9.33 -1.04 4.74
N LEU A 20 10.17 -0.28 4.05
CA LEU A 20 10.22 1.17 4.12
C LEU A 20 9.49 1.78 2.92
N LEU A 21 8.67 2.79 3.18
CA LEU A 21 8.04 3.64 2.17
C LEU A 21 8.48 5.08 2.39
N LEU A 22 9.02 5.71 1.33
CA LEU A 22 9.51 7.09 1.39
C LEU A 22 9.33 7.80 0.06
N SER A 23 9.36 9.13 0.11
CA SER A 23 9.36 10.00 -1.08
C SER A 23 10.73 10.61 -1.33
N ILE A 24 11.12 10.73 -2.59
CA ILE A 24 12.32 11.45 -3.03
C ILE A 24 11.96 12.57 -4.00
N PRO A 25 12.82 13.60 -4.16
CA PRO A 25 12.62 14.60 -5.21
C PRO A 25 12.64 13.95 -6.60
N ILE A 26 11.67 14.30 -7.46
CA ILE A 26 11.52 13.69 -8.80
C ILE A 26 12.79 13.83 -9.66
N LEU A 27 13.52 14.94 -9.50
CA LEU A 27 14.80 15.18 -10.21
C LEU A 27 15.90 14.18 -9.83
N GLN A 28 15.74 13.45 -8.73
CA GLN A 28 16.68 12.43 -8.27
C GLN A 28 16.26 11.01 -8.64
N ALA A 29 15.07 10.79 -9.21
CA ALA A 29 14.50 9.47 -9.46
C ALA A 29 15.42 8.56 -10.29
N GLU A 30 15.97 9.06 -11.39
CA GLU A 30 16.86 8.29 -12.27
C GLU A 30 18.21 7.95 -11.61
N LYS A 31 18.75 8.88 -10.80
CA LYS A 31 19.96 8.63 -10.02
C LYS A 31 19.70 7.56 -8.95
N PHE A 32 18.58 7.69 -8.25
CA PHE A 32 18.17 6.76 -7.20
C PHE A 32 17.98 5.34 -7.75
N ARG A 33 17.24 5.17 -8.86
CA ARG A 33 17.04 3.86 -9.51
C ARG A 33 18.36 3.17 -9.87
N ARG A 34 19.37 3.95 -10.29
CA ARG A 34 20.69 3.42 -10.66
C ARG A 34 21.54 3.03 -9.46
N GLU A 35 21.53 3.85 -8.41
CA GLU A 35 22.40 3.70 -7.23
C GLU A 35 21.81 2.74 -6.18
N PHE A 36 20.49 2.67 -6.08
CA PHE A 36 19.75 1.88 -5.08
C PHE A 36 18.91 0.79 -5.76
N GLN A 37 19.57 -0.25 -6.26
CA GLN A 37 18.92 -1.33 -7.03
C GLN A 37 17.97 -2.22 -6.20
N THR A 38 17.97 -2.10 -4.87
CA THR A 38 17.06 -2.84 -3.98
C THR A 38 15.75 -2.11 -3.72
N TRP A 39 15.52 -0.97 -4.38
CA TRP A 39 14.35 -0.13 -4.18
C TRP A 39 13.60 0.06 -5.49
N ASP A 40 12.27 0.05 -5.40
CA ASP A 40 11.37 0.29 -6.52
C ASP A 40 10.63 1.62 -6.35
N ILE A 41 10.49 2.36 -7.46
CA ILE A 41 9.64 3.55 -7.52
C ILE A 41 8.24 3.10 -7.92
N ILE A 42 7.31 3.14 -6.97
CA ILE A 42 5.94 2.63 -7.14
C ILE A 42 4.89 3.70 -7.47
N GLY A 43 5.28 4.97 -7.53
CA GLY A 43 4.35 6.07 -7.80
C GLY A 43 4.99 7.45 -7.69
N HIS A 44 4.15 8.47 -7.64
CA HIS A 44 4.55 9.87 -7.46
C HIS A 44 3.47 10.64 -6.67
N LEU A 45 3.86 11.75 -6.05
CA LEU A 45 2.91 12.65 -5.41
C LEU A 45 2.26 13.54 -6.47
N ALA A 46 0.94 13.67 -6.41
CA ALA A 46 0.15 14.55 -7.25
C ALA A 46 -0.34 15.78 -6.46
N GLN A 47 -1.08 16.66 -7.13
CA GLN A 47 -1.81 17.73 -6.43
C GLN A 47 -2.86 17.13 -5.48
N SER A 48 -3.15 17.84 -4.40
CA SER A 48 -4.01 17.36 -3.33
C SER A 48 -5.46 17.12 -3.76
N ASP A 49 -5.91 17.77 -4.83
CA ASP A 49 -7.25 17.63 -5.40
C ASP A 49 -7.48 16.30 -6.13
N VAL A 50 -6.41 15.64 -6.58
CA VAL A 50 -6.46 14.29 -7.18
C VAL A 50 -6.75 13.22 -6.13
N GLY A 51 -6.24 13.40 -4.89
CA GLY A 51 -6.35 12.42 -3.82
C GLY A 51 -5.40 11.22 -3.97
N THR A 52 -5.71 10.12 -3.26
CA THR A 52 -4.91 8.89 -3.29
C THR A 52 -5.56 7.86 -4.21
N VAL A 53 -4.89 7.51 -5.30
CA VAL A 53 -5.42 6.60 -6.33
C VAL A 53 -4.40 5.53 -6.72
N LEU A 54 -4.90 4.36 -7.09
CA LEU A 54 -4.17 3.30 -7.79
C LEU A 54 -4.47 3.43 -9.28
N VAL A 55 -3.44 3.56 -10.10
CA VAL A 55 -3.59 3.64 -11.56
C VAL A 55 -3.35 2.25 -12.15
N THR A 56 -4.33 1.72 -12.87
CA THR A 56 -4.20 0.42 -13.54
C THR A 56 -3.29 0.53 -14.78
N PRO A 57 -2.80 -0.61 -15.34
CA PRO A 57 -2.05 -0.58 -16.60
C PRO A 57 -2.82 0.02 -17.79
N THR A 58 -4.15 0.05 -17.72
CA THR A 58 -5.02 0.70 -18.73
C THR A 58 -5.24 2.19 -18.47
N GLY A 59 -4.68 2.75 -17.40
CA GLY A 59 -4.80 4.15 -17.01
C GLY A 59 -6.07 4.47 -16.22
N ILE A 60 -6.81 3.47 -15.74
CA ILE A 60 -7.99 3.69 -14.90
C ILE A 60 -7.51 4.06 -13.49
N GLU A 61 -8.05 5.14 -12.94
CA GLU A 61 -7.81 5.55 -11.56
C GLU A 61 -8.84 4.91 -10.63
N LEU A 62 -8.35 4.16 -9.64
CA LEU A 62 -9.15 3.54 -8.59
C LEU A 62 -8.84 4.25 -7.27
N PRO A 63 -9.82 4.92 -6.63
CA PRO A 63 -9.61 5.55 -5.33
C PRO A 63 -9.13 4.54 -4.28
N LEU A 64 -8.03 4.86 -3.60
CA LEU A 64 -7.49 4.04 -2.53
C LEU A 64 -8.05 4.48 -1.18
N ARG A 65 -8.51 3.50 -0.41
CA ARG A 65 -8.89 3.66 0.99
C ARG A 65 -8.01 2.78 1.85
N ALA A 66 -7.30 3.39 2.80
CA ALA A 66 -6.58 2.65 3.82
C ALA A 66 -7.56 1.76 4.59
N GLN A 67 -7.33 0.45 4.53
CA GLN A 67 -8.11 -0.53 5.30
C GLN A 67 -7.66 -0.53 6.77
N GLY A 68 -6.35 -0.31 7.01
CA GLY A 68 -5.75 -0.43 8.34
C GLY A 68 -5.67 -1.88 8.81
N TRP A 69 -4.87 -2.13 9.84
CA TRP A 69 -4.98 -3.34 10.65
C TRP A 69 -5.85 -2.99 11.85
N THR A 70 -7.04 -3.59 11.96
CA THR A 70 -7.75 -3.60 13.23
C THR A 70 -6.94 -4.50 14.15
N GLU A 71 -6.33 -3.96 15.21
CA GLU A 71 -5.97 -4.81 16.35
C GLU A 71 -7.24 -5.55 16.69
N ALA A 72 -7.20 -6.89 16.65
CA ALA A 72 -8.32 -7.68 17.11
C ALA A 72 -8.70 -7.12 18.48
N GLU A 73 -9.97 -6.74 18.63
CA GLU A 73 -10.55 -6.50 19.94
C GLU A 73 -10.36 -7.81 20.73
N ASP A 74 -9.22 -7.94 21.39
CA ASP A 74 -9.16 -8.65 22.65
C ASP A 74 -10.22 -7.95 23.53
N GLU A 75 -11.28 -8.69 23.86
CA GLU A 75 -12.40 -8.35 24.76
C GLU A 75 -13.70 -7.78 24.15
N ALA A 76 -14.54 -8.67 23.58
CA ALA A 76 -16.02 -8.52 23.66
C ALA A 76 -16.81 -9.85 23.56
N GLU A 77 -16.29 -10.96 24.09
CA GLU A 77 -17.14 -12.08 24.56
C GLU A 77 -17.14 -12.11 26.10
N THR A 78 -17.58 -11.02 26.73
CA THR A 78 -18.03 -11.05 28.14
C THR A 78 -19.10 -9.99 28.35
N ASN A 79 -20.33 -10.28 27.91
CA ASN A 79 -21.60 -9.89 28.53
C ASN A 79 -22.76 -9.97 27.53
N SER A 80 -23.48 -11.10 27.52
CA SER A 80 -24.95 -11.12 27.71
C SER A 80 -25.49 -12.56 27.62
N GLU A 81 -25.29 -13.34 28.68
CA GLU A 81 -26.33 -14.30 29.09
C GLU A 81 -26.85 -13.81 30.44
N ALA A 82 -27.99 -13.12 30.37
CA ALA A 82 -28.93 -12.91 31.46
C ALA A 82 -30.15 -13.77 31.18
#